data_AF-A0A7S2M005-F1
#
_entry.id   AF-A0A7S2M005-F1
#
_cell.length_a   1.000
_cell.length_b   1.000
_cell.length_c   1.000
_cell.angle_alpha   90.00
_cell.angle_beta   90.00
_cell.angle_gamma   90.00
#
_symmetry.space_group_name_H-M   'P 1'
#
loop_
_entity.id
_entity.type
_entity.pdbx_description
1 polymer ?
#
loop_
_entity_poly.entity_id
_entity_poly.type
_entity_poly.pdbx_seq_one_letter_code
_entity_poly.pdbx_strand_id
1 'polypeptide(L)'
;LAQAAAGSAAAAEAMSVVLSLLLLGGKDLACYRAEALHALRRGFAEEGPAALPAFIAAGGLFVLLSLLSPSTKLEPDSEVMEAAAHLFERLVLDHREALAPVLLDCQPASLLQKLALDS
;
A
#
# COMPACT_ATOMS: atom_id res chain seq x y z
N LEU A 1 -8.86 26.61 2.15
CA LEU A 1 -7.47 26.08 2.23
C LEU A 1 -7.25 25.31 3.54
N ALA A 2 -7.38 25.91 4.73
CA ALA A 2 -7.19 25.20 6.01
C ALA A 2 -8.14 23.99 6.22
N GLN A 3 -9.41 24.12 5.81
CA GLN A 3 -10.41 23.06 6.00
C GLN A 3 -10.23 21.86 5.04
N ALA A 4 -9.72 22.11 3.83
CA ALA A 4 -9.36 21.05 2.88
C ALA A 4 -8.10 20.30 3.33
N ALA A 5 -7.12 21.01 3.91
CA ALA A 5 -5.93 20.39 4.48
C ALA A 5 -6.25 19.54 5.72
N ALA A 6 -7.16 20.00 6.59
CA ALA A 6 -7.63 19.23 7.75
C ALA A 6 -8.40 17.95 7.34
N GLY A 7 -9.25 18.04 6.30
CA GLY A 7 -9.93 16.87 5.73
C GLY A 7 -8.96 15.86 5.13
N SER A 8 -7.92 16.33 4.44
CA SER A 8 -6.85 15.48 3.89
C SER A 8 -6.03 14.78 4.97
N ALA A 9 -5.77 15.45 6.11
CA ALA A 9 -5.04 14.86 7.23
C ALA A 9 -5.85 13.76 7.92
N ALA A 10 -7.14 14.01 8.19
CA ALA A 10 -8.03 13.00 8.78
C ALA A 10 -8.19 11.77 7.87
N ALA A 11 -8.29 11.96 6.55
CA ALA A 11 -8.33 10.87 5.58
C ALA A 11 -7.02 10.05 5.58
N ALA A 12 -5.87 10.71 5.64
CA ALA A 12 -4.58 10.03 5.73
C ALA A 12 -4.41 9.26 7.05
N GLU A 13 -4.89 9.81 8.18
CA GLU A 13 -4.91 9.12 9.46
C GLU A 13 -5.79 7.86 9.43
N ALA A 14 -7.03 7.97 8.93
CA ALA A 14 -7.92 6.82 8.76
C ALA A 14 -7.29 5.76 7.85
N MET A 15 -6.67 6.18 6.75
CA MET A 15 -5.94 5.31 5.83
C MET A 15 -4.75 4.61 6.52
N SER A 16 -4.00 5.33 7.35
CA SER A 16 -2.86 4.76 8.10
C SER A 16 -3.28 3.64 9.04
N VAL A 17 -4.48 3.73 9.64
CA VAL A 17 -5.03 2.67 10.50
C VAL A 17 -5.28 1.41 9.67
N VAL A 18 -5.91 1.55 8.50
CA VAL A 18 -6.15 0.41 7.60
C VAL A 18 -4.84 -0.21 7.11
N LEU A 19 -3.86 0.62 6.73
CA LEU A 19 -2.54 0.16 6.29
C LEU A 19 -1.75 -0.54 7.41
N SER A 20 -1.91 -0.13 8.67
CA SER A 20 -1.23 -0.75 9.80
C SER A 20 -1.65 -2.22 10.02
N LEU A 21 -2.91 -2.56 9.69
CA LEU A 21 -3.42 -3.93 9.77
C LEU A 21 -2.66 -4.88 8.83
N LEU A 22 -2.18 -4.36 7.70
CA LEU A 22 -1.40 -5.13 6.72
C LEU A 22 -0.03 -5.55 7.27
N LEU A 23 0.51 -4.79 8.22
CA LEU A 23 1.84 -5.02 8.79
C LEU A 23 1.81 -5.88 10.06
N LEU A 24 0.64 -6.34 10.49
CA LEU A 24 0.53 -7.22 11.65
C LEU A 24 1.08 -8.60 11.32
N GLY A 25 1.97 -9.13 12.16
CA GLY A 25 2.54 -10.48 12.06
C GLY A 25 1.75 -11.52 12.84
N GLY A 26 1.84 -12.78 12.43
CA GLY A 26 1.11 -13.90 13.02
C GLY A 26 0.15 -14.57 12.04
N LYS A 27 0.08 -15.90 12.10
CA LYS A 27 -0.72 -16.73 11.18
C LYS A 27 -2.22 -16.46 11.28
N ASP A 28 -2.73 -16.23 12.50
CA ASP A 28 -4.15 -15.95 12.72
C ASP A 28 -4.58 -14.56 12.22
N LEU A 29 -3.63 -13.74 11.77
CA LEU A 29 -3.90 -12.37 11.30
C LEU A 29 -3.97 -12.25 9.77
N ALA A 30 -3.78 -13.36 9.03
CA ALA A 30 -3.92 -13.37 7.59
C ALA A 30 -5.31 -12.93 7.12
N CYS A 31 -6.37 -13.35 7.83
CA CYS A 31 -7.75 -12.92 7.53
C CYS A 31 -7.92 -11.40 7.64
N TYR A 32 -7.37 -10.77 8.68
CA TYR A 32 -7.43 -9.31 8.85
C TYR A 32 -6.63 -8.57 7.78
N ARG A 33 -5.50 -9.12 7.32
CA ARG A 33 -4.73 -8.56 6.20
C ARG A 33 -5.53 -8.63 4.89
N ALA A 34 -6.18 -9.77 4.62
CA ALA A 34 -7.05 -9.93 3.47
C ALA A 34 -8.26 -8.98 3.51
N GLU A 35 -8.90 -8.83 4.67
CA GLU A 35 -9.99 -7.87 4.87
C GLU A 35 -9.54 -6.42 4.67
N ALA A 36 -8.36 -6.05 5.15
CA ALA A 36 -7.79 -4.72 4.94
C ALA A 36 -7.49 -4.45 3.45
N LEU A 37 -6.94 -5.42 2.72
CA LEU A 37 -6.75 -5.31 1.26
C LEU A 37 -8.09 -5.18 0.54
N HIS A 38 -9.11 -5.92 0.96
CA HIS A 38 -10.45 -5.81 0.39
C HIS A 38 -11.07 -4.43 0.67
N ALA A 39 -10.92 -3.92 1.89
CA ALA A 39 -11.38 -2.58 2.27
C ALA A 39 -10.69 -1.49 1.44
N LEU A 40 -9.37 -1.59 1.26
CA LEU A 40 -8.62 -0.67 0.39
C LEU A 40 -9.14 -0.73 -1.05
N ARG A 41 -9.31 -1.93 -1.61
CA ARG A 41 -9.81 -2.10 -2.98
C ARG A 41 -11.21 -1.49 -3.15
N ARG A 42 -12.10 -1.68 -2.18
CA ARG A 42 -13.43 -1.04 -2.20
C ARG A 42 -13.33 0.48 -2.08
N GLY A 43 -12.50 0.99 -1.17
CA GLY A 43 -12.28 2.43 -1.02
C GLY A 43 -11.80 3.07 -2.33
N PHE A 44 -10.87 2.43 -3.04
CA PHE A 44 -10.44 2.88 -4.36
C PHE A 44 -11.52 2.75 -5.45
N ALA A 45 -12.40 1.76 -5.36
CA ALA A 45 -13.51 1.63 -6.30
C ALA A 45 -14.60 2.70 -6.08
N GLU A 46 -14.85 3.08 -4.82
CA GLU A 46 -15.88 4.05 -4.43
C GLU A 46 -15.42 5.50 -4.57
N GLU A 47 -14.23 5.82 -4.06
CA GLU A 47 -13.67 7.17 -4.07
C GLU A 47 -12.83 7.45 -5.33
N GLY A 48 -12.45 6.41 -6.07
CA GLY A 48 -11.67 6.53 -7.30
C GLY A 48 -10.34 7.25 -7.07
N PRO A 49 -9.96 8.20 -7.95
CA PRO A 49 -8.70 8.93 -7.81
C PRO A 49 -8.63 9.83 -6.56
N ALA A 50 -9.74 10.08 -5.86
CA ALA A 50 -9.75 10.94 -4.68
C ALA A 50 -9.12 10.28 -3.43
N ALA A 51 -9.11 8.95 -3.35
CA ALA A 51 -8.46 8.22 -2.26
C ALA A 51 -6.93 8.20 -2.38
N LEU A 52 -6.40 8.44 -3.59
CA LEU A 52 -4.98 8.28 -3.90
C LEU A 52 -4.05 9.21 -3.08
N PRO A 53 -4.33 10.52 -2.91
CA PRO A 53 -3.47 11.39 -2.12
C PRO A 53 -3.37 10.96 -0.65
N ALA A 54 -4.49 10.55 -0.03
CA ALA A 54 -4.51 10.05 1.34
C ALA A 54 -3.73 8.74 1.47
N PHE A 55 -3.87 7.83 0.50
CA PHE A 55 -3.10 6.60 0.42
C PHE A 55 -1.59 6.85 0.29
N ILE A 56 -1.16 7.75 -0.60
CA ILE A 56 0.25 8.10 -0.75
C ILE A 56 0.78 8.75 0.53
N ALA A 57 0.06 9.73 1.09
CA ALA A 57 0.46 10.44 2.30
C ALA A 57 0.59 9.50 3.52
N ALA A 58 -0.25 8.48 3.60
CA ALA A 58 -0.20 7.45 4.64
C ALA A 58 0.90 6.38 4.40
N GLY A 59 1.68 6.49 3.32
CA GLY A 59 2.75 5.54 2.99
C GLY A 59 2.26 4.23 2.36
N GLY A 60 1.05 4.21 1.78
CA GLY A 60 0.42 3.00 1.27
C GLY A 60 1.23 2.25 0.21
N LEU A 61 1.96 2.95 -0.66
CA LEU A 61 2.86 2.33 -1.63
C LEU A 61 3.97 1.53 -0.95
N PHE A 62 4.57 2.09 0.11
CA PHE A 62 5.62 1.40 0.86
C PHE A 62 5.08 0.14 1.54
N VAL A 63 3.87 0.21 2.10
CA VAL A 63 3.21 -0.94 2.73
C VAL A 63 2.92 -2.05 1.72
N LEU A 64 2.35 -1.72 0.55
CA LEU A 64 2.11 -2.73 -0.50
C LEU A 64 3.40 -3.35 -1.01
N LEU A 65 4.43 -2.54 -1.28
CA LEU A 65 5.74 -3.06 -1.71
C LEU A 65 6.39 -3.93 -0.63
N SER A 66 6.17 -3.62 0.65
CA SER A 66 6.63 -4.46 1.75
C SER A 66 5.92 -5.82 1.73
N LEU A 67 4.59 -5.86 1.58
CA LEU A 67 3.86 -7.14 1.48
C LEU A 67 4.33 -8.02 0.31
N LEU A 68 4.74 -7.39 -0.79
CA LEU A 68 5.22 -8.07 -2.00
C LEU A 68 6.71 -8.40 -1.95
N SER A 69 7.44 -7.87 -0.97
CA SER A 69 8.87 -8.08 -0.84
C SER A 69 9.16 -9.41 -0.15
N PRO A 70 10.02 -10.26 -0.73
CA PRO A 70 10.45 -11.50 -0.07
C PRO A 70 11.28 -11.25 1.20
N SER A 71 11.80 -10.04 1.39
CA SER A 71 12.57 -9.65 2.57
C SER A 71 11.70 -9.24 3.76
N THR A 72 10.39 -9.13 3.57
CA THR A 72 9.47 -8.80 4.66
C THR A 72 9.30 -10.01 5.57
N LYS A 73 9.56 -9.81 6.86
CA LYS A 73 9.50 -10.87 7.90
C LYS A 73 8.08 -11.30 8.29
N LEU A 74 7.08 -11.00 7.47
CA LEU A 74 5.71 -11.46 7.67
C LEU A 74 5.58 -12.89 7.18
N GLU A 75 4.76 -13.69 7.85
CA GLU A 75 4.46 -15.03 7.39
C GLU A 75 3.84 -14.97 5.99
N PRO A 76 4.39 -15.71 5.01
CA PRO A 76 3.89 -15.68 3.65
C PRO A 76 2.48 -16.27 3.61
N ASP A 77 1.57 -15.51 3.01
CA ASP A 77 0.20 -15.92 2.73
C ASP A 77 -0.08 -15.62 1.26
N SER A 78 -0.38 -16.67 0.48
CA SER A 78 -0.55 -16.56 -0.97
C SER A 78 -1.73 -15.66 -1.34
N GLU A 79 -2.83 -15.72 -0.57
CA GLU A 79 -4.02 -14.92 -0.86
C GLU A 79 -3.76 -13.44 -0.59
N VAL A 80 -3.09 -13.12 0.52
CA VAL A 80 -2.69 -11.74 0.85
C VAL A 80 -1.71 -11.20 -0.20
N MET A 81 -0.74 -12.01 -0.61
CA MET A 81 0.25 -11.61 -1.62
C MET A 81 -0.40 -11.37 -2.99
N GLU A 82 -1.26 -12.28 -3.45
CA GLU A 82 -2.01 -12.12 -4.71
C GLU A 82 -2.93 -10.90 -4.67
N ALA A 83 -3.66 -10.69 -3.58
CA ALA A 83 -4.54 -9.54 -3.42
C ALA A 83 -3.75 -8.21 -3.39
N ALA A 84 -2.60 -8.18 -2.72
CA ALA A 84 -1.71 -7.02 -2.70
C ALA A 84 -1.13 -6.72 -4.10
N ALA A 85 -0.73 -7.76 -4.83
CA ALA A 85 -0.19 -7.63 -6.18
C ALA A 85 -1.25 -7.08 -7.14
N HIS A 86 -2.47 -7.63 -7.06
CA HIS A 86 -3.58 -7.16 -7.87
C HIS A 86 -3.97 -5.71 -7.57
N LEU A 87 -4.01 -5.32 -6.28
CA LEU A 87 -4.27 -3.92 -5.91
C LEU A 87 -3.17 -2.99 -6.43
N PHE A 88 -1.91 -3.37 -6.30
CA PHE A 88 -0.78 -2.59 -6.80
C PHE A 88 -0.83 -2.42 -8.32
N GLU A 89 -1.08 -3.50 -9.08
CA GLU A 89 -1.24 -3.44 -10.53
C GLU A 89 -2.35 -2.48 -10.94
N ARG A 90 -3.53 -2.59 -10.32
CA ARG A 90 -4.66 -1.69 -10.56
C ARG A 90 -4.30 -0.23 -10.30
N LEU A 91 -3.65 0.07 -9.18
CA LEU A 91 -3.23 1.42 -8.85
C LEU A 91 -2.25 2.00 -9.89
N VAL A 92 -1.30 1.19 -10.36
CA VAL A 92 -0.33 1.62 -11.39
C VAL A 92 -1.03 1.88 -12.72
N LEU A 93 -1.96 1.02 -13.13
CA LEU A 93 -2.71 1.18 -14.39
C LEU A 93 -3.64 2.40 -14.35
N ASP A 94 -4.38 2.56 -13.25
CA ASP A 94 -5.42 3.58 -13.13
C ASP A 94 -4.84 4.97 -12.78
N HIS A 95 -3.67 5.02 -12.14
CA HIS A 95 -3.07 6.27 -11.62
C HIS A 95 -1.61 6.47 -11.99
N ARG A 96 -1.17 5.91 -13.13
CA ARG A 96 0.21 5.97 -13.62
C ARG A 96 0.87 7.35 -13.47
N GLU A 97 0.20 8.40 -13.92
CA GLU A 97 0.78 9.76 -13.93
C GLU A 97 1.02 10.32 -12.53
N ALA A 98 0.10 10.04 -11.60
CA ALA A 98 0.22 10.46 -10.21
C ALA A 98 1.25 9.63 -9.43
N LEU A 99 1.40 8.35 -9.79
CA LEU A 99 2.35 7.44 -9.13
C LEU A 99 3.76 7.50 -9.70
N ALA A 100 3.93 7.86 -10.97
CA ALA A 100 5.21 7.95 -11.64
C ALA A 100 6.29 8.73 -10.84
N PRO A 101 6.05 9.96 -10.34
CA PRO A 101 7.06 10.67 -9.57
C PRO A 101 7.44 9.95 -8.27
N VAL A 102 6.46 9.35 -7.58
CA VAL A 102 6.71 8.62 -6.32
C VAL A 102 7.52 7.34 -6.58
N LEU A 103 7.19 6.62 -7.65
CA LEU A 103 7.91 5.40 -8.05
C LEU A 103 9.33 5.70 -8.57
N LEU A 104 9.54 6.87 -9.16
CA LEU A 104 10.86 7.34 -9.60
C LEU A 104 11.74 7.81 -8.43
N ASP A 105 11.14 8.46 -7.42
CA ASP A 105 11.82 8.88 -6.20
C ASP A 105 12.18 7.70 -5.28
N CYS A 106 11.36 6.64 -5.27
CA CYS A 106 11.70 5.38 -4.64
C CYS A 106 12.82 4.67 -5.42
N GLN A 107 14.09 5.14 -5.34
CA GLN A 107 15.26 4.61 -6.06
C GLN A 107 15.21 3.07 -6.23
N PRO A 108 14.68 2.57 -7.37
CA PRO A 108 14.40 1.14 -7.50
C PRO A 108 15.70 0.34 -7.53
N ALA A 109 16.78 0.96 -8.02
CA ALA A 109 18.12 0.42 -8.03
C ALA A 109 18.67 0.14 -6.62
N SER A 110 18.37 0.96 -5.62
CA SER A 110 18.83 0.75 -4.24
C SER A 110 17.98 -0.30 -3.52
N LEU A 111 16.69 -0.40 -3.85
CA LEU A 111 15.79 -1.43 -3.34
C LEU A 111 16.14 -2.79 -3.94
N LEU A 112 16.35 -2.87 -5.26
CA LEU A 112 16.81 -4.07 -5.97
C LEU A 112 18.25 -4.48 -5.58
N GLN A 113 19.16 -3.52 -5.36
CA GLN A 113 20.51 -3.82 -4.84
C GLN A 113 20.44 -4.44 -3.44
N LYS A 114 19.62 -3.91 -2.53
CA LYS A 114 19.47 -4.50 -1.19
C LYS A 114 18.87 -5.90 -1.26
N LEU A 115 17.84 -6.11 -2.08
CA LEU A 115 17.23 -7.42 -2.29
C LEU A 115 18.20 -8.44 -2.91
N ALA A 116 19.10 -7.99 -3.79
CA ALA A 116 20.12 -8.84 -4.41
C ALA A 116 21.33 -9.13 -3.50
N LEU A 117 21.56 -8.30 -2.47
CA LEU A 117 22.66 -8.46 -1.52
C LEU A 117 22.28 -9.31 -0.28
N ASP A 118 20.98 -9.54 -0.06
CA ASP A 118 20.44 -10.37 1.02
C ASP A 118 20.13 -11.83 0.58
N SER A 119 20.63 -12.27 -0.59
CA SER A 119 20.60 -13.67 -1.09
C SER A 119 21.99 -14.30 -1.08
#